data_AF-A0AB34UBN6-F1
#
_entry.id   AF-A0AB34UBN6-F1
#
_cell.length_a   1.000
_cell.length_b   1.000
_cell.length_c   1.000
_cell.angle_alpha   90.00
_cell.angle_beta   90.00
_cell.angle_gamma   90.00
#
_symmetry.space_group_name_H-M   'P 1'
#
loop_
_entity.id
_entity.type
_entity.pdbx_description
1 polymer ?
#
loop_
_entity_poly.entity_id
_entity_poly.type
_entity_poly.pdbx_seq_one_letter_code
_entity_poly.pdbx_strand_id
1 'polypeptide(L)' 'MHISFDLNHNDREALLRHCKEFVPASGDARENARLADALEALAEALMADDEAATAQGVC' A
#
# COMPACT_ATOMS: atom_id res chain seq x y z
N MET A 1 -15.75 -0.86 -3.09
CA MET A 1 -15.51 -1.63 -1.87
C MET A 1 -14.29 -1.01 -1.21
N HIS A 2 -14.48 -0.15 -0.20
CA HIS A 2 -13.37 0.44 0.55
C HIS A 2 -13.04 -0.49 1.70
N ILE A 3 -11.85 -1.08 1.68
CA ILE A 3 -11.32 -1.85 2.80
C ILE A 3 -10.72 -0.81 3.75
N SER A 4 -11.43 -0.48 4.84
CA SER A 4 -10.90 0.40 5.88
C SER A 4 -9.95 -0.40 6.76
N PHE A 5 -8.67 -0.13 6.61
CA PHE A 5 -7.62 -0.69 7.45
C PHE A 5 -7.41 0.24 8.65
N ASP A 6 -7.80 -0.19 9.85
CA ASP A 6 -7.41 0.47 11.11
C ASP A 6 -5.96 0.08 11.45
N LEU A 7 -5.03 0.47 10.56
CA LEU A 7 -3.61 0.23 10.73
C LEU A 7 -3.01 1.40 11.50
N ASN A 8 -2.35 1.10 12.60
CA ASN A 8 -1.47 2.04 13.27
C ASN A 8 -0.40 2.53 12.28
N HIS A 9 0.10 3.76 12.45
CA HIS A 9 1.12 4.36 11.57
C HIS A 9 2.31 3.42 11.34
N ASN A 10 2.74 2.71 12.39
CA ASN A 10 3.82 1.74 12.33
C ASN A 10 3.50 0.53 11.43
N ASP A 11 2.32 -0.08 11.60
CA ASP A 11 1.90 -1.23 10.79
C ASP A 11 1.68 -0.83 9.32
N ARG A 12 1.19 0.39 9.10
CA ARG A 12 0.97 0.95 7.78
C ARG A 12 2.30 1.22 7.06
N GLU A 13 3.30 1.74 7.76
CA GLU A 13 4.66 1.93 7.25
C GLU A 13 5.36 0.58 6.98
N ALA A 14 5.18 -0.40 7.86
CA ALA A 14 5.67 -1.76 7.65
C ALA A 14 5.06 -2.42 6.42
N LEU A 15 3.74 -2.25 6.21
CA LEU A 15 3.04 -2.76 5.04
C LEU A 15 3.47 -2.04 3.75
N LEU A 16 3.61 -0.71 3.78
CA LEU A 16 4.12 0.07 2.67
C LEU A 16 5.52 -0.39 2.25
N ARG A 17 6.39 -0.60 3.24
CA ARG A 17 7.74 -1.11 3.01
C ARG A 17 7.72 -2.51 2.42
N HIS A 18 6.84 -3.38 2.91
CA HIS A 18 6.65 -4.71 2.34
C HIS A 18 6.20 -4.65 0.88
N CYS A 19 5.25 -3.76 0.53
CA CYS A 19 4.80 -3.59 -0.85
C CYS A 19 5.93 -3.15 -1.79
N LYS A 20 6.89 -2.36 -1.30
CA LYS A 20 8.06 -1.88 -2.07
C LYS A 20 9.19 -2.89 -2.16
N GLU A 21 9.41 -3.70 -1.13
CA GLU A 21 10.50 -4.69 -1.06
C GLU A 21 10.08 -6.05 -1.67
N PHE A 22 8.78 -6.33 -1.74
CA PHE A 22 8.27 -7.59 -2.26
C PHE A 22 8.38 -7.64 -3.79
N VAL A 23 9.20 -8.57 -4.28
CA VAL A 23 9.31 -8.86 -5.71
C VAL A 23 8.50 -10.12 -6.02
N PRO A 24 7.39 -10.02 -6.78
CA PRO A 24 6.60 -11.18 -7.14
C PRO A 24 7.43 -12.12 -8.04
N ALA A 25 7.55 -13.37 -7.60
CA ALA A 25 8.32 -14.43 -8.27
C ALA A 25 7.43 -15.66 -8.56
N SER A 26 6.22 -15.43 -9.09
CA SER A 26 5.22 -16.49 -9.34
C SER A 26 5.57 -17.41 -10.53
N GLY A 27 6.63 -17.09 -11.28
CA GLY A 27 7.02 -17.84 -12.49
C GLY A 27 6.21 -17.49 -13.75
N ASP A 28 5.10 -16.74 -13.62
CA ASP A 28 4.36 -16.14 -14.72
C ASP A 28 4.57 -14.62 -14.76
N ALA A 29 5.15 -14.11 -15.85
CA ALA A 29 5.41 -12.69 -16.04
C ALA A 29 4.14 -11.82 -16.05
N ARG A 30 3.00 -12.36 -16.51
CA ARG A 30 1.73 -11.63 -16.52
C ARG A 30 1.15 -11.50 -15.12
N GLU A 31 1.26 -12.56 -14.33
CA GLU A 31 0.82 -12.56 -12.95
C GLU A 31 1.70 -11.64 -12.11
N ASN A 32 3.01 -11.69 -12.30
CA ASN A 32 3.96 -10.79 -11.64
C ASN A 32 3.65 -9.31 -11.96
N ALA A 33 3.33 -8.98 -13.22
CA ALA A 33 2.95 -7.62 -13.60
C ALA A 33 1.65 -7.17 -12.90
N ARG A 34 0.62 -8.02 -12.85
CA ARG A 34 -0.63 -7.71 -12.13
C ARG A 34 -0.43 -7.55 -10.63
N LEU A 35 0.43 -8.38 -10.03
CA LEU A 35 0.80 -8.29 -8.62
C LEU A 35 1.57 -6.99 -8.34
N ALA A 36 2.51 -6.63 -9.21
CA ALA A 36 3.25 -5.37 -9.10
C ALA A 36 2.30 -4.16 -9.18
N ASP A 37 1.42 -4.11 -10.18
CA ASP A 37 0.42 -3.04 -10.32
C ASP A 37 -0.50 -2.96 -9.08
N ALA A 38 -0.93 -4.10 -8.55
CA ALA A 38 -1.78 -4.14 -7.36
C ALA A 38 -1.04 -3.66 -6.08
N LEU A 39 0.24 -4.01 -5.93
CA LEU A 39 1.07 -3.56 -4.81
C LEU A 39 1.39 -2.08 -4.90
N GLU A 40 1.60 -1.55 -6.11
CA GLU A 40 1.79 -0.12 -6.35
C GLU A 40 0.52 0.66 -6.01
N ALA A 41 -0.64 0.23 -6.51
CA ALA A 41 -1.93 0.84 -6.16
C ALA A 41 -2.24 0.78 -4.65
N LEU A 42 -1.86 -0.31 -3.98
CA LEU A 42 -1.99 -0.42 -2.53
C LEU A 42 -1.06 0.57 -1.81
N ALA A 43 0.19 0.69 -2.24
CA ALA A 43 1.14 1.64 -1.65
C ALA A 43 0.67 3.09 -1.84
N GLU A 44 0.15 3.44 -3.02
CA GLU A 44 -0.45 4.76 -3.28
C GLU A 44 -1.64 5.04 -2.37
N ALA A 45 -2.55 4.08 -2.20
CA ALA A 45 -3.69 4.23 -1.29
C ALA A 45 -3.24 4.44 0.17
N LEU A 46 -2.23 3.70 0.64
CA LEU A 46 -1.67 3.85 1.99
C LEU A 46 -0.98 5.22 2.19
N MET A 47 -0.32 5.75 1.17
CA MET A 47 0.25 7.11 1.21
C MET A 47 -0.83 8.18 1.19
N ALA A 48 -1.87 8.01 0.36
CA ALA A 48 -2.99 8.93 0.29
C ALA A 48 -3.79 8.97 1.60
N ASP A 49 -3.95 7.83 2.29
CA ASP A 49 -4.56 7.79 3.63
C ASP A 49 -3.68 8.47 4.69
N ASP A 50 -2.35 8.38 4.60
CA ASP A 50 -1.45 9.13 5.49
C ASP A 50 -1.53 10.65 5.23
N GLU A 51 -1.54 11.05 3.96
CA GLU A 51 -1.69 12.46 3.58
C GLU A 51 -3.08 12.99 4.00
N ALA A 52 -4.13 12.18 3.86
CA ALA A 52 -5.46 12.53 4.34
C ALA A 52 -5.54 12.62 5.87
N ALA A 53 -4.83 11.74 6.59
CA ALA A 53 -4.76 11.79 8.06
C ALA A 53 -3.97 13.00 8.57
N THR A 54 -2.88 13.37 7.89
CA THR A 54 -2.08 14.56 8.23
C THR A 54 -2.80 15.87 7.86
N ALA A 55 -3.55 15.90 6.75
CA ALA A 55 -4.37 17.05 6.35
C ALA A 55 -5.58 17.29 7.27
N GLN A 56 -6.12 16.25 7.91
CA GLN A 56 -7.24 16.36 8.86
C GLN A 56 -6.82 16.74 10.29
N GLY A 57 -5.51 16.82 10.57
CA GLY A 57 -4.94 17.17 11.89
C GLY A 57 -4.65 18.67 12.11
N VAL A 58 -4.98 19.55 11.16
CA VAL A 58 -4.83 21.01 11.31
C VAL A 58 -6.19 21.69 11.26
N CYS A 59 -6.91 21.62 12.37
CA CYS A 59 -8.02 22.52 12.73
C CYS A 59 -7.86 22.91 14.20
#